data_AF-A0A8C5WR79-F1
#
_entry.id   AF-A0A8C5WR79-F1
#
_cell.length_a   1.000
_cell.length_b   1.000
_cell.length_c   1.000
_cell.angle_alpha   90.00
_cell.angle_beta   90.00
_cell.angle_gamma   90.00
#
_symmetry.space_group_name_H-M   'P 1'
#
loop_
_entity.id
_entity.type
_entity.pdbx_description
1 polymer ?
#
loop_
_entity_poly.entity_id
_entity_poly.type
_entity_poly.pdbx_seq_one_letter_code
_entity_poly.pdbx_strand_id
1 'polypeptide(L)'
;MMHIKNQSVCSIAAEGVHLCRHGKLSWVQVATKHQVFLFDVFILGAQVFKNGLQMILEDQNILKVIHDCRWLSDCLFHQYGIVLSNVFDTQVADVLRFSMETGGYLPHRISTLQECLMRYLRLPDKCVSFLESKEQAMEEDPEVWFVRPLPPVLLNVLALETVYLLRLRLLLFDEIMSDLTTLVDSYLNAFRQGSADPLGSIKISSMELPEELRQLADLYNIRRKTAVQKFQLNEEGFLVRGMGAIRRKRAENEPYPKTCCPGSDRQGSYKKEEIDNHNN
;
A
#
# COMPACT_ATOMS: atom_id res chain seq x y z
N MET A 1 -20.60 7.28 8.26
CA MET A 1 -19.31 7.56 8.91
C MET A 1 -18.93 6.53 9.98
N MET A 2 -19.85 6.10 10.86
CA MET A 2 -19.57 5.13 11.95
C MET A 2 -18.89 3.83 11.48
N HIS A 3 -19.27 3.29 10.31
CA HIS A 3 -18.64 2.08 9.77
C HIS A 3 -17.12 2.21 9.63
N ILE A 4 -16.65 3.31 9.02
CA ILE A 4 -15.21 3.56 8.82
C ILE A 4 -14.53 3.83 10.16
N LYS A 5 -15.18 4.57 11.06
CA LYS A 5 -14.65 4.91 12.39
C LYS A 5 -14.38 3.67 13.26
N ASN A 6 -15.12 2.59 13.04
CA ASN A 6 -14.94 1.33 13.76
C ASN A 6 -13.84 0.43 13.17
N GLN A 7 -13.16 0.86 12.11
CA GLN A 7 -12.05 0.10 11.54
C GLN A 7 -10.73 0.50 12.22
N SER A 8 -9.85 -0.47 12.47
CA SER A 8 -8.46 -0.17 12.86
C SER A 8 -7.57 0.23 11.69
N VAL A 9 -7.98 -0.09 10.46
CA VAL A 9 -7.25 0.20 9.23
C VAL A 9 -8.23 0.48 8.09
N CYS A 10 -7.95 1.50 7.30
CA CYS A 10 -8.62 1.79 6.04
C CYS A 10 -7.58 2.26 5.02
N SER A 11 -7.85 2.08 3.72
CA SER A 11 -7.06 2.72 2.68
C SER A 11 -7.73 3.98 2.19
N ILE A 12 -6.91 4.94 1.77
CA ILE A 12 -7.35 6.25 1.29
C ILE A 12 -6.62 6.58 0.00
N ALA A 13 -7.36 7.08 -0.97
CA ALA A 13 -6.84 7.76 -2.14
C ALA A 13 -7.66 9.05 -2.38
N ALA A 14 -7.21 9.88 -3.31
CA ALA A 14 -7.89 11.10 -3.67
C ALA A 14 -7.63 11.46 -5.13
N GLU A 15 -8.66 11.99 -5.80
CA GLU A 15 -8.55 12.51 -7.17
C GLU A 15 -8.93 13.98 -7.27
N GLY A 16 -8.28 14.65 -8.20
CA GLY A 16 -8.48 16.06 -8.49
C GLY A 16 -7.44 16.57 -9.48
N VAL A 17 -7.37 17.89 -9.63
CA VAL A 17 -6.42 18.56 -10.53
C VAL A 17 -5.32 19.18 -9.70
N HIS A 18 -4.07 18.85 -10.04
CA HIS A 18 -2.86 19.33 -9.36
C HIS A 18 -2.91 19.20 -7.83
N LEU A 19 -3.32 18.04 -7.31
CA LEU A 19 -3.53 17.80 -5.88
C LEU A 19 -2.34 18.26 -5.03
N CYS A 20 -2.51 19.38 -4.34
CA CYS A 20 -1.57 20.02 -3.43
C CYS A 20 -2.31 21.19 -2.76
N ARG A 21 -1.60 22.07 -2.05
CA ARG A 21 -2.15 23.31 -1.47
C ARG A 21 -2.80 24.27 -2.48
N HIS A 22 -2.44 24.19 -3.78
CA HIS A 22 -2.98 25.04 -4.84
C HIS A 22 -3.92 24.32 -5.81
N GLY A 23 -4.06 22.99 -5.67
CA GLY A 23 -4.90 22.18 -6.53
C GLY A 23 -6.38 22.27 -6.18
N LYS A 24 -7.17 21.39 -6.79
CA LYS A 24 -8.57 21.19 -6.45
C LYS A 24 -8.83 19.70 -6.20
N LEU A 25 -9.36 19.38 -5.03
CA LEU A 25 -9.80 18.05 -4.67
C LEU A 25 -11.24 17.81 -5.16
N SER A 26 -11.48 16.69 -5.84
CA SER A 26 -12.80 16.32 -6.36
C SER A 26 -13.36 15.08 -5.67
N TRP A 27 -12.53 14.07 -5.44
CA TRP A 27 -12.94 12.79 -4.87
C TRP A 27 -12.01 12.37 -3.73
N VAL A 28 -12.59 11.83 -2.67
CA VAL A 28 -11.86 11.07 -1.65
C VAL A 28 -12.43 9.67 -1.64
N GLN A 29 -11.57 8.66 -1.76
CA GLN A 29 -11.95 7.26 -1.69
C GLN A 29 -11.50 6.68 -0.36
N VAL A 30 -12.35 5.91 0.29
CA VAL A 30 -12.00 5.18 1.51
C VAL A 30 -12.43 3.73 1.35
N ALA A 31 -11.48 2.79 1.38
CA ALA A 31 -11.82 1.37 1.45
C ALA A 31 -11.56 0.80 2.84
N THR A 32 -12.54 0.02 3.29
CA THR A 32 -12.46 -0.83 4.47
C THR A 32 -12.33 -2.28 4.01
N LYS A 33 -12.24 -3.24 4.94
CA LYS A 33 -12.18 -4.67 4.59
C LYS A 33 -13.36 -5.14 3.73
N HIS A 34 -14.53 -4.52 3.85
CA HIS A 34 -15.77 -5.01 3.26
C HIS A 34 -16.49 -4.02 2.35
N GLN A 35 -16.12 -2.74 2.39
CA GLN A 35 -16.86 -1.68 1.71
C GLN A 35 -15.92 -0.58 1.23
N VAL A 36 -16.24 -0.03 0.06
CA VAL A 36 -15.60 1.15 -0.52
C VAL A 36 -16.58 2.31 -0.48
N PHE A 37 -16.10 3.47 -0.04
CA PHE A 37 -16.85 4.72 0.01
C PHE A 37 -16.19 5.72 -0.93
N LEU A 38 -17.01 6.33 -1.80
CA LEU A 38 -16.57 7.39 -2.70
C LEU A 38 -17.25 8.68 -2.24
N PHE A 39 -16.45 9.64 -1.78
CA PHE A 39 -16.91 10.95 -1.32
C PHE A 39 -16.67 11.96 -2.42
N ASP A 40 -17.76 12.47 -2.98
CA ASP A 40 -17.75 13.55 -3.98
C ASP A 40 -17.51 14.90 -3.27
N VAL A 41 -16.25 15.25 -3.06
CA VAL A 41 -15.86 16.48 -2.36
C VAL A 41 -16.26 17.71 -3.17
N PHE A 42 -16.30 17.61 -4.51
CA PHE A 42 -16.71 18.70 -5.37
C PHE A 42 -18.18 19.10 -5.12
N ILE A 43 -19.09 18.13 -5.03
CA ILE A 43 -20.51 18.39 -4.79
C ILE A 43 -20.80 18.61 -3.30
N LEU A 44 -20.21 17.82 -2.40
CA LEU A 44 -20.45 17.91 -0.95
C LEU A 44 -19.75 19.11 -0.31
N GLY A 45 -18.73 19.67 -0.98
CA GLY A 45 -17.88 20.72 -0.47
C GLY A 45 -17.05 20.29 0.75
N ALA A 46 -16.35 21.26 1.35
CA ALA A 46 -15.50 21.03 2.52
C ALA A 46 -16.25 20.49 3.74
N GLN A 47 -17.59 20.59 3.77
CA GLN A 47 -18.42 20.12 4.87
C GLN A 47 -18.33 18.60 5.06
N VAL A 48 -18.01 17.83 4.02
CA VAL A 48 -17.78 16.37 4.14
C VAL A 48 -16.73 16.02 5.19
N PHE A 49 -15.72 16.88 5.36
CA PHE A 49 -14.68 16.70 6.36
C PHE A 49 -15.20 16.93 7.77
N LYS A 50 -15.90 18.06 7.98
CA LYS A 50 -16.52 18.41 9.27
C LYS A 50 -17.61 17.43 9.67
N ASN A 51 -18.28 16.80 8.70
CA ASN A 51 -19.28 15.75 8.91
C ASN A 51 -18.67 14.37 9.19
N GLY A 52 -17.35 14.29 9.39
CA GLY A 52 -16.70 13.16 10.02
C GLY A 52 -15.60 12.48 9.19
N LEU A 53 -15.22 12.94 7.99
CA LEU A 53 -13.97 12.43 7.41
C LEU A 53 -12.75 12.92 8.19
N GLN A 54 -12.79 14.15 8.73
CA GLN A 54 -11.71 14.69 9.55
C GLN A 54 -11.41 13.79 10.76
N MET A 55 -12.44 13.34 11.48
CA MET A 55 -12.25 12.49 12.67
C MET A 55 -11.67 11.09 12.36
N ILE A 56 -11.62 10.69 11.08
CA ILE A 56 -11.00 9.45 10.61
C ILE A 56 -9.56 9.74 10.17
N LEU A 57 -9.37 10.79 9.36
CA LEU A 57 -8.08 11.21 8.83
C LEU A 57 -7.09 11.59 9.94
N GLU A 58 -7.57 12.23 11.01
CA GLU A 58 -6.73 12.69 12.13
C GLU A 58 -6.60 11.65 13.26
N ASP A 59 -7.37 10.56 13.26
CA ASP A 59 -7.35 9.58 14.35
C ASP A 59 -6.09 8.70 14.33
N GLN A 60 -5.33 8.75 15.41
CA GLN A 60 -4.12 7.94 15.60
C GLN A 60 -4.42 6.44 15.75
N ASN A 61 -5.63 6.03 16.11
CA ASN A 61 -6.01 4.62 16.27
C ASN A 61 -6.44 3.96 14.96
N ILE A 62 -6.62 4.75 13.89
CA ILE A 62 -6.95 4.25 12.56
C ILE A 62 -5.72 4.42 11.68
N LEU A 63 -5.19 3.30 11.18
CA LEU A 63 -4.10 3.31 10.21
C LEU A 63 -4.64 3.63 8.82
N LYS A 64 -4.15 4.70 8.20
CA LYS A 64 -4.51 5.08 6.83
C LYS A 64 -3.48 4.53 5.86
N VAL A 65 -3.90 3.62 4.98
CA VAL A 65 -3.05 3.03 3.95
C VAL A 65 -3.14 3.86 2.69
N ILE A 66 -2.04 4.49 2.30
CA ILE A 66 -1.99 5.43 1.17
C ILE A 66 -0.81 5.01 0.27
N HIS A 67 -0.88 5.34 -1.02
CA HIS A 67 0.28 5.31 -1.90
C HIS A 67 0.71 6.74 -2.20
N ASP A 68 1.94 7.11 -1.82
CA ASP A 68 2.44 8.49 -1.95
C ASP A 68 1.55 9.53 -1.27
N CYS A 69 1.61 9.59 0.06
CA CYS A 69 0.74 10.45 0.86
C CYS A 69 1.12 11.94 0.81
N ARG A 70 2.22 12.34 0.15
CA ARG A 70 2.77 13.71 0.20
C ARG A 70 1.77 14.74 -0.29
N TRP A 71 1.21 14.51 -1.48
CA TRP A 71 0.29 15.42 -2.15
C TRP A 71 -1.05 15.54 -1.43
N LEU A 72 -1.59 14.40 -0.97
CA LEU A 72 -2.81 14.36 -0.19
C LEU A 72 -2.64 15.09 1.15
N SER A 73 -1.52 14.86 1.85
CA SER A 73 -1.21 15.54 3.10
C SER A 73 -1.11 17.05 2.92
N ASP A 74 -0.40 17.52 1.89
CA ASP A 74 -0.26 18.95 1.59
C ASP A 74 -1.61 19.61 1.27
N CYS A 75 -2.46 18.93 0.49
CA CYS A 75 -3.82 19.38 0.17
C CYS A 75 -4.71 19.45 1.42
N LEU A 76 -4.78 18.36 2.20
CA LEU A 76 -5.61 18.27 3.41
C LEU A 76 -5.24 19.34 4.44
N PHE A 77 -3.94 19.55 4.67
CA PHE A 77 -3.46 20.52 5.66
C PHE A 77 -3.78 21.96 5.24
N HIS A 78 -3.37 22.36 4.03
CA HIS A 78 -3.45 23.77 3.63
C HIS A 78 -4.84 24.21 3.18
N GLN A 79 -5.64 23.32 2.59
CA GLN A 79 -6.96 23.68 2.07
C GLN A 79 -8.09 23.41 3.07
N TYR A 80 -7.92 22.41 3.94
CA TYR A 80 -8.99 21.93 4.82
C TYR A 80 -8.63 21.97 6.31
N GLY A 81 -7.39 22.32 6.66
CA GLY A 81 -6.93 22.38 8.06
C GLY A 81 -6.87 21.00 8.74
N ILE A 82 -6.72 19.92 7.96
CA ILE A 82 -6.75 18.55 8.43
C ILE A 82 -5.32 18.02 8.57
N VAL A 83 -4.96 17.51 9.75
CA VAL A 83 -3.65 16.93 10.02
C VAL A 83 -3.72 15.41 9.85
N LEU A 84 -3.40 14.94 8.64
CA LEU A 84 -3.33 13.51 8.34
C LEU A 84 -2.33 12.82 9.27
N SER A 85 -2.78 11.80 10.00
CA SER A 85 -1.99 11.09 11.01
C SER A 85 -1.90 9.60 10.74
N ASN A 86 -1.09 8.83 11.49
CA ASN A 86 -0.98 7.36 11.43
C ASN A 86 -1.13 6.76 10.01
N VAL A 87 -0.16 7.02 9.14
CA VAL A 87 -0.17 6.60 7.74
C VAL A 87 0.78 5.42 7.52
N PHE A 88 0.31 4.40 6.81
CA PHE A 88 1.17 3.42 6.14
C PHE A 88 1.27 3.81 4.66
N ASP A 89 2.42 4.34 4.25
CA ASP A 89 2.68 4.67 2.85
C ASP A 89 3.29 3.46 2.13
N THR A 90 2.55 2.92 1.16
CA THR A 90 2.95 1.74 0.39
C THR A 90 4.12 2.02 -0.56
N GLN A 91 4.35 3.26 -0.98
CA GLN A 91 5.49 3.65 -1.79
C GLN A 91 6.77 3.71 -0.93
N VAL A 92 6.67 4.28 0.28
CA VAL A 92 7.79 4.27 1.24
C VAL A 92 8.12 2.84 1.67
N ALA A 93 7.12 2.01 1.91
CA ALA A 93 7.30 0.61 2.25
C ALA A 93 7.99 -0.18 1.12
N ASP A 94 7.70 0.07 -0.17
CA ASP A 94 8.43 -0.53 -1.30
C ASP A 94 9.93 -0.15 -1.29
N VAL A 95 10.24 1.11 -1.01
CA VAL A 95 11.64 1.58 -0.90
C VAL A 95 12.35 0.93 0.30
N LEU A 96 11.69 0.87 1.46
CA LEU A 96 12.23 0.22 2.65
C LEU A 96 12.50 -1.27 2.40
N ARG A 97 11.52 -1.98 1.81
CA ARG A 97 11.67 -3.38 1.40
C ARG A 97 12.87 -3.55 0.46
N PHE A 98 13.01 -2.69 -0.56
CA PHE A 98 14.13 -2.76 -1.49
C PHE A 98 15.47 -2.58 -0.78
N SER A 99 15.56 -1.64 0.17
CA SER A 99 16.74 -1.44 1.01
C SER A 99 17.08 -2.71 1.80
N MET A 100 16.09 -3.34 2.42
CA MET A 100 16.31 -4.58 3.18
C MET A 100 16.79 -5.73 2.29
N GLU A 101 16.18 -5.94 1.13
CA GLU A 101 16.57 -6.98 0.17
C GLU A 101 18.00 -6.78 -0.36
N THR A 102 18.45 -5.53 -0.48
CA THR A 102 19.78 -5.18 -1.00
C THR A 102 20.82 -4.94 0.09
N GLY A 103 20.47 -5.18 1.35
CA GLY A 103 21.37 -5.00 2.50
C GLY A 103 21.68 -3.54 2.82
N GLY A 104 20.85 -2.60 2.38
CA GLY A 104 20.89 -1.18 2.72
C GLY A 104 21.08 -0.21 1.55
N TYR A 105 20.99 -0.67 0.30
CA TYR A 105 21.05 0.23 -0.85
C TYR A 105 19.67 0.79 -1.19
N LEU A 106 19.62 2.06 -1.61
CA LEU A 106 18.38 2.68 -2.06
C LEU A 106 18.21 2.52 -3.58
N PRO A 107 16.96 2.43 -4.07
CA PRO A 107 16.70 2.45 -5.51
C PRO A 107 16.82 3.86 -6.07
N HIS A 108 17.27 4.00 -7.32
CA HIS A 108 17.37 5.31 -8.01
C HIS A 108 16.02 6.01 -8.25
N ARG A 109 14.89 5.30 -8.09
CA ARG A 109 13.55 5.84 -8.26
C ARG A 109 12.52 5.10 -7.42
N ILE A 110 11.41 5.78 -7.12
CA ILE A 110 10.18 5.22 -6.54
C ILE A 110 9.40 4.36 -7.54
N SER A 111 8.43 3.57 -7.06
CA SER A 111 7.58 2.73 -7.92
C SER A 111 6.22 3.36 -8.01
N THR A 112 5.59 3.20 -9.17
CA THR A 112 4.16 3.51 -9.30
C THR A 112 3.33 2.49 -8.54
N LEU A 113 2.09 2.81 -8.24
CA LEU A 113 1.16 1.86 -7.64
C LEU A 113 1.04 0.60 -8.52
N GLN A 114 0.93 0.76 -9.84
CA GLN A 114 0.87 -0.34 -10.79
C GLN A 114 2.06 -1.29 -10.65
N GLU A 115 3.29 -0.77 -10.61
CA GLU A 115 4.48 -1.59 -10.43
C GLU A 115 4.46 -2.36 -9.11
N CYS A 116 4.02 -1.72 -8.02
CA CYS A 116 3.87 -2.37 -6.72
C CYS A 116 2.80 -3.47 -6.76
N LEU A 117 1.65 -3.22 -7.39
CA LEU A 117 0.58 -4.21 -7.51
C LEU A 117 1.04 -5.45 -8.30
N MET A 118 1.72 -5.23 -9.41
CA MET A 118 2.29 -6.33 -10.21
C MET A 118 3.37 -7.10 -9.43
N ARG A 119 4.26 -6.38 -8.73
CA ARG A 119 5.39 -6.98 -8.00
C ARG A 119 4.93 -7.82 -6.81
N TYR A 120 4.10 -7.25 -5.95
CA TYR A 120 3.77 -7.87 -4.66
C TYR A 120 2.51 -8.74 -4.75
N LEU A 121 1.44 -8.27 -5.41
CA LEU A 121 0.21 -9.06 -5.55
C LEU A 121 0.28 -10.06 -6.71
N ARG A 122 1.32 -10.00 -7.55
CA ARG A 122 1.49 -10.84 -8.75
C ARG A 122 0.30 -10.73 -9.72
N LEU A 123 -0.30 -9.54 -9.78
CA LEU A 123 -1.40 -9.28 -10.71
C LEU A 123 -0.87 -9.22 -12.14
N PRO A 124 -1.57 -9.84 -13.11
CA PRO A 124 -1.24 -9.69 -14.52
C PRO A 124 -1.60 -8.28 -15.01
N ASP A 125 -0.96 -7.82 -16.09
CA ASP A 125 -1.12 -6.47 -16.67
C ASP A 125 -2.60 -6.08 -16.85
N LYS A 126 -3.41 -7.00 -17.39
CA LYS A 126 -4.86 -6.80 -17.59
C LYS A 126 -5.66 -6.48 -16.32
N CYS A 127 -5.15 -6.85 -15.14
CA CYS A 127 -5.81 -6.59 -13.86
C CYS A 127 -5.40 -5.24 -13.25
N VAL A 128 -4.35 -4.61 -13.78
CA VAL A 128 -3.85 -3.30 -13.34
C VAL A 128 -3.96 -2.21 -14.42
N SER A 129 -4.40 -2.56 -15.62
CA SER A 129 -4.59 -1.63 -16.76
C SER A 129 -5.57 -0.48 -16.47
N PHE A 130 -6.38 -0.58 -15.41
CA PHE A 130 -7.22 0.51 -14.94
C PHE A 130 -6.41 1.73 -14.46
N LEU A 131 -5.17 1.53 -14.00
CA LEU A 131 -4.25 2.61 -13.63
C LEU A 131 -3.67 3.31 -14.87
N GLU A 132 -3.36 2.56 -15.93
CA GLU A 132 -2.97 3.15 -17.22
C GLU A 132 -4.13 3.93 -17.84
N SER A 133 -5.34 3.37 -17.76
CA SER A 133 -6.55 4.07 -18.23
C SER A 133 -6.83 5.35 -17.45
N LYS A 134 -6.48 5.37 -16.14
CA LYS A 134 -6.57 6.57 -15.29
C LYS A 134 -5.58 7.63 -15.76
N GLU A 135 -4.31 7.26 -15.94
CA GLU A 135 -3.26 8.18 -16.42
C GLU A 135 -3.63 8.76 -17.79
N GLN A 136 -4.06 7.92 -18.73
CA GLN A 136 -4.51 8.39 -20.05
C GLN A 136 -5.68 9.36 -19.97
N ALA A 137 -6.70 9.07 -19.15
CA ALA A 137 -7.84 9.98 -18.98
C ALA A 137 -7.42 11.33 -18.41
N MET A 138 -6.42 11.36 -17.51
CA MET A 138 -5.86 12.58 -16.95
C MET A 138 -5.00 13.37 -17.94
N GLU A 139 -4.33 12.70 -18.88
CA GLU A 139 -3.58 13.35 -19.96
C GLU A 139 -4.52 13.97 -21.00
N GLU A 140 -5.62 13.29 -21.32
CA GLU A 140 -6.63 13.77 -22.27
C GLU A 140 -7.43 14.96 -21.72
N ASP A 141 -7.94 14.83 -20.48
CA ASP A 141 -8.69 15.89 -19.80
C ASP A 141 -8.48 15.80 -18.27
N PRO A 142 -7.58 16.62 -17.70
CA PRO A 142 -7.39 16.66 -16.25
C PRO A 142 -8.67 16.99 -15.48
N GLU A 143 -9.59 17.77 -16.07
CA GLU A 143 -10.84 18.19 -15.43
C GLU A 143 -11.92 17.10 -15.48
N VAL A 144 -11.63 15.92 -16.05
CA VAL A 144 -12.55 14.76 -16.07
C VAL A 144 -13.04 14.39 -14.67
N TRP A 145 -12.22 14.60 -13.64
CA TRP A 145 -12.58 14.36 -12.25
C TRP A 145 -13.70 15.26 -11.74
N PHE A 146 -13.99 16.38 -12.39
CA PHE A 146 -15.06 17.33 -12.06
C PHE A 146 -16.34 17.13 -12.88
N VAL A 147 -16.33 16.24 -13.88
CA VAL A 147 -17.51 15.89 -14.68
C VAL A 147 -18.54 15.14 -13.82
N ARG A 148 -19.82 15.50 -13.96
CA ARG A 148 -20.94 14.85 -13.26
C ARG A 148 -22.08 14.49 -14.23
N PRO A 149 -22.61 13.25 -14.16
CA PRO A 149 -22.14 12.13 -13.33
C PRO A 149 -20.75 11.65 -13.75
N LEU A 150 -19.94 11.17 -12.81
CA LEU A 150 -18.62 10.62 -13.14
C LEU A 150 -18.80 9.36 -14.02
N PRO A 151 -18.05 9.23 -15.13
CA PRO A 151 -18.12 8.05 -15.98
C PRO A 151 -17.98 6.73 -15.17
N PRO A 152 -18.81 5.71 -15.41
CA PRO A 152 -18.77 4.45 -14.66
C PRO A 152 -17.41 3.75 -14.65
N VAL A 153 -16.64 3.89 -15.73
CA VAL A 153 -15.28 3.35 -15.83
C VAL A 153 -14.35 4.01 -14.79
N LEU A 154 -14.47 5.32 -14.60
CA LEU A 154 -13.68 6.04 -13.60
C LEU A 154 -14.15 5.74 -12.18
N LEU A 155 -15.44 5.51 -11.94
CA LEU A 155 -15.92 5.02 -10.64
C LEU A 155 -15.27 3.67 -10.26
N ASN A 156 -15.09 2.78 -11.24
CA ASN A 156 -14.37 1.51 -11.02
C ASN A 156 -12.89 1.73 -10.72
N VAL A 157 -12.23 2.68 -11.40
CA VAL A 157 -10.85 3.07 -11.09
C VAL A 157 -10.71 3.52 -9.64
N LEU A 158 -11.57 4.46 -9.21
CA LEU A 158 -11.59 5.00 -7.84
C LEU A 158 -11.71 3.88 -6.79
N ALA A 159 -12.57 2.91 -7.06
CA ALA A 159 -12.79 1.80 -6.15
C ALA A 159 -11.63 0.80 -6.12
N LEU A 160 -11.12 0.39 -7.29
CA LEU A 160 -10.05 -0.61 -7.38
C LEU A 160 -8.75 -0.10 -6.78
N GLU A 161 -8.40 1.17 -7.04
CA GLU A 161 -7.20 1.81 -6.51
C GLU A 161 -7.10 1.67 -4.99
N THR A 162 -8.19 1.97 -4.27
CA THR A 162 -8.21 1.87 -2.81
C THR A 162 -8.29 0.44 -2.28
N VAL A 163 -9.03 -0.45 -2.95
CA VAL A 163 -9.16 -1.85 -2.51
C VAL A 163 -7.81 -2.56 -2.48
N TYR A 164 -6.98 -2.36 -3.50
CA TYR A 164 -5.71 -3.06 -3.58
C TYR A 164 -4.70 -2.59 -2.52
N LEU A 165 -4.78 -1.34 -2.05
CA LEU A 165 -3.85 -0.81 -1.04
C LEU A 165 -3.87 -1.62 0.26
N LEU A 166 -5.03 -2.06 0.73
CA LEU A 166 -5.13 -2.86 1.96
C LEU A 166 -4.39 -4.19 1.84
N ARG A 167 -4.50 -4.85 0.67
CA ARG A 167 -3.79 -6.11 0.42
C ARG A 167 -2.30 -5.87 0.19
N LEU A 168 -1.95 -4.81 -0.54
CA LEU A 168 -0.57 -4.41 -0.78
C LEU A 168 0.18 -4.14 0.53
N ARG A 169 -0.45 -3.44 1.48
CA ARG A 169 0.12 -3.22 2.82
C ARG A 169 0.52 -4.52 3.51
N LEU A 170 -0.38 -5.51 3.53
CA LEU A 170 -0.11 -6.76 4.24
C LEU A 170 1.12 -7.47 3.65
N LEU A 171 1.18 -7.57 2.32
CA LEU A 171 2.30 -8.21 1.64
C LEU A 171 3.62 -7.44 1.82
N LEU A 172 3.59 -6.11 1.71
CA LEU A 172 4.76 -5.28 1.98
C LEU A 172 5.25 -5.42 3.42
N PHE A 173 4.32 -5.45 4.38
CA PHE A 173 4.65 -5.62 5.79
C PHE A 173 5.29 -6.98 6.03
N ASP A 174 4.74 -8.06 5.47
CA ASP A 174 5.30 -9.41 5.57
C ASP A 174 6.72 -9.48 4.96
N GLU A 175 6.93 -8.84 3.80
CA GLU A 175 8.24 -8.78 3.14
C GLU A 175 9.28 -8.01 3.98
N ILE A 176 8.89 -6.86 4.55
CA ILE A 176 9.74 -6.06 5.44
C ILE A 176 10.07 -6.86 6.71
N MET A 177 9.11 -7.62 7.25
CA MET A 177 9.29 -8.40 8.48
C MET A 177 9.94 -9.77 8.25
N SER A 178 10.30 -10.14 7.01
CA SER A 178 10.85 -11.46 6.69
C SER A 178 12.15 -11.80 7.43
N ASP A 179 13.00 -10.81 7.69
CA ASP A 179 14.23 -10.99 8.46
C ASP A 179 13.94 -11.36 9.92
N LEU A 180 12.90 -10.77 10.52
CA LEU A 180 12.48 -11.14 11.86
C LEU A 180 12.09 -12.62 11.91
N THR A 181 11.27 -13.07 10.96
CA THR A 181 10.85 -14.48 10.88
C THR A 181 12.05 -15.41 10.75
N THR A 182 13.01 -15.06 9.89
CA THR A 182 14.24 -15.83 9.69
C THR A 182 15.07 -15.93 10.97
N LEU A 183 15.22 -14.82 11.70
CA LEU A 183 15.97 -14.80 12.96
C LEU A 183 15.27 -15.58 14.07
N VAL A 184 13.94 -15.50 14.15
CA VAL A 184 13.14 -16.30 15.09
C VAL A 184 13.28 -17.79 14.78
N ASP A 185 13.29 -18.18 13.50
CA ASP A 185 13.53 -19.57 13.11
C ASP A 185 14.94 -20.04 13.51
N SER A 186 15.97 -19.20 13.35
CA SER A 186 17.32 -19.51 13.84
C SER A 186 17.34 -19.72 15.36
N TYR A 187 16.62 -18.88 16.12
CA TYR A 187 16.45 -19.06 17.57
C TYR A 187 15.83 -20.40 17.91
N LEU A 188 14.71 -20.75 17.27
CA LEU A 188 14.01 -21.99 17.53
C LEU A 188 14.89 -23.21 17.21
N ASN A 189 15.70 -23.13 16.15
CA ASN A 189 16.54 -24.23 15.71
C ASN A 189 17.79 -24.43 16.58
N ALA A 190 18.42 -23.37 17.07
CA ALA A 190 19.60 -23.45 17.93
C ALA A 190 19.33 -24.32 19.19
N PHE A 191 18.18 -24.14 19.84
CA PHE A 191 17.81 -24.93 21.01
C PHE A 191 17.33 -26.34 20.69
N ARG A 192 16.77 -26.58 19.49
CA ARG A 192 16.27 -27.90 19.09
C ARG A 192 17.37 -28.83 18.58
N GLN A 193 18.39 -28.27 17.94
CA GLN A 193 19.45 -29.03 17.27
C GLN A 193 20.76 -29.06 18.07
N GLY A 194 20.89 -28.24 19.12
CA GLY A 194 22.01 -28.31 20.06
C GLY A 194 22.11 -29.69 20.71
N SER A 195 23.32 -30.26 20.76
CA SER A 195 23.57 -31.57 21.38
C SER A 195 22.99 -31.63 22.78
N ALA A 196 22.21 -32.67 23.07
CA ALA A 196 21.75 -32.99 24.41
C ALA A 196 22.95 -33.40 25.28
N ASP A 197 23.73 -32.44 25.76
CA ASP A 197 24.71 -32.69 26.80
C ASP A 197 23.99 -32.64 28.16
N PRO A 198 23.82 -33.76 28.88
CA PRO A 198 22.97 -33.82 30.08
C PRO A 198 23.52 -33.04 31.28
N LEU A 199 24.78 -32.58 31.21
CA LEU A 199 25.49 -31.91 32.31
C LEU A 199 26.10 -30.55 31.93
N GLY A 200 26.01 -30.14 30.67
CA GLY A 200 26.44 -28.83 30.22
C GLY A 200 25.34 -27.82 30.48
N SER A 201 25.37 -27.15 31.64
CA SER A 201 24.59 -25.94 31.85
C SER A 201 24.82 -25.01 30.66
N ILE A 202 23.87 -24.96 29.72
CA ILE A 202 23.81 -23.93 28.68
C ILE A 202 23.89 -22.64 29.48
N LYS A 203 25.05 -21.99 29.47
CA LYS A 203 25.25 -20.71 30.11
C LYS A 203 24.43 -19.75 29.27
N ILE A 204 23.14 -19.66 29.59
CA ILE A 204 22.23 -18.66 29.06
C ILE A 204 22.69 -17.35 29.72
N SER A 205 23.79 -16.80 29.23
CA SER A 205 24.18 -15.44 29.54
C SER A 205 23.14 -14.55 28.89
N SER A 206 22.08 -14.24 29.65
CA SER A 206 20.89 -13.52 29.17
C SER A 206 21.15 -12.10 28.66
N MET A 207 22.41 -11.62 28.73
CA MET A 207 22.79 -10.26 28.38
C MET A 207 23.75 -10.16 27.18
N GLU A 208 24.27 -11.28 26.66
CA GLU A 208 25.12 -11.28 25.46
C GLU A 208 24.30 -11.51 24.17
N LEU A 209 24.72 -10.90 23.06
CA LEU A 209 24.07 -11.09 21.75
C LEU A 209 24.29 -12.53 21.26
N PRO A 210 23.23 -13.35 21.11
CA PRO A 210 23.37 -14.74 20.69
C PRO A 210 23.95 -14.87 19.27
N GLU A 211 24.70 -15.95 19.03
CA GLU A 211 25.42 -16.17 17.77
C GLU A 211 24.48 -16.20 16.56
N GLU A 212 23.26 -16.71 16.74
CA GLU A 212 22.22 -16.78 15.73
C GLU A 212 21.78 -15.39 15.24
N LEU A 213 21.76 -14.38 16.13
CA LEU A 213 21.42 -13.01 15.73
C LEU A 213 22.58 -12.31 15.02
N ARG A 214 23.82 -12.71 15.30
CA ARG A 214 25.01 -12.12 14.63
C ARG A 214 25.00 -12.41 13.13
N GLN A 215 24.36 -13.51 12.72
CA GLN A 215 24.15 -13.88 11.31
C GLN A 215 23.38 -12.82 10.51
N LEU A 216 22.64 -11.91 11.16
CA LEU A 216 21.98 -10.80 10.45
C LEU A 216 22.99 -9.92 9.70
N ALA A 217 24.16 -9.67 10.29
CA ALA A 217 25.22 -8.90 9.64
C ALA A 217 25.75 -9.62 8.39
N ASP A 218 25.93 -10.94 8.49
CA ASP A 218 26.37 -11.78 7.37
C ASP A 218 25.32 -11.80 6.25
N LEU A 219 24.04 -11.91 6.60
CA LEU A 219 22.93 -11.83 5.66
C LEU A 219 22.94 -10.50 4.89
N TYR A 220 23.14 -9.38 5.58
CA TYR A 220 23.22 -8.07 4.94
C TYR A 220 24.46 -7.94 4.03
N ASN A 221 25.60 -8.48 4.45
CA ASN A 221 26.82 -8.51 3.64
C ASN A 221 26.63 -9.34 2.36
N ILE A 222 25.98 -10.50 2.46
CA ILE A 222 25.63 -11.34 1.30
C ILE A 222 24.70 -10.57 0.37
N ARG A 223 23.63 -9.96 0.90
CA ARG A 223 22.68 -9.16 0.12
C ARG A 223 23.34 -8.02 -0.62
N ARG A 224 24.25 -7.28 0.03
CA ARG A 224 25.03 -6.20 -0.63
C ARG A 224 25.85 -6.73 -1.80
N LYS A 225 26.58 -7.84 -1.60
CA LYS A 225 27.38 -8.48 -2.66
C LYS A 225 26.50 -8.94 -3.82
N THR A 226 25.36 -9.55 -3.53
CA THR A 226 24.40 -9.96 -4.56
C THR A 226 23.78 -8.76 -5.28
N ALA A 227 23.48 -7.67 -4.56
CA ALA A 227 22.86 -6.48 -5.13
C ALA A 227 23.77 -5.79 -6.15
N VAL A 228 25.06 -5.60 -5.82
CA VAL A 228 26.03 -4.98 -6.76
C VAL A 228 26.35 -5.84 -7.98
N GLN A 229 26.09 -7.15 -7.91
CA GLN A 229 26.17 -8.06 -9.06
C GLN A 229 24.90 -8.01 -9.91
N LYS A 230 23.74 -7.81 -9.30
CA LYS A 230 22.42 -7.86 -9.95
C LYS A 230 22.01 -6.53 -10.57
N PHE A 231 22.42 -5.41 -9.98
CA PHE A 231 22.00 -4.07 -10.36
C PHE A 231 23.20 -3.19 -10.70
N GLN A 232 22.98 -2.22 -11.59
CA GLN A 232 23.93 -1.16 -11.86
C GLN A 232 23.81 -0.05 -10.80
N LEU A 233 24.91 0.61 -10.45
CA LEU A 233 24.91 1.80 -9.62
C LEU A 233 24.91 3.05 -10.52
N ASN A 234 24.09 4.05 -10.19
CA ASN A 234 24.18 5.36 -10.82
C ASN A 234 25.31 6.20 -10.15
N GLU A 235 25.55 7.40 -10.69
CA GLU A 235 26.59 8.31 -10.20
C GLU A 235 26.38 8.75 -8.74
N GLU A 236 25.13 8.71 -8.26
CA GLU A 236 24.74 9.08 -6.90
C GLU A 236 24.82 7.90 -5.90
N GLY A 237 25.18 6.70 -6.36
CA GLY A 237 25.29 5.50 -5.52
C GLY A 237 23.97 4.75 -5.28
N PHE A 238 22.93 5.04 -6.05
CA PHE A 238 21.65 4.32 -6.02
C PHE A 238 21.62 3.15 -7.01
N LEU A 239 20.93 2.08 -6.64
CA LEU A 239 20.75 0.92 -7.52
C LEU A 239 19.69 1.21 -8.59
N VAL A 240 20.09 1.04 -9.84
CA VAL A 240 19.24 1.17 -11.01
C VAL A 240 18.36 -0.08 -11.10
N ARG A 241 17.08 0.09 -10.79
CA ARG A 241 16.07 -0.96 -10.91
C ARG A 241 15.25 -0.78 -12.19
N GLY A 242 15.11 -1.84 -12.98
CA GLY A 242 14.29 -1.79 -14.19
C GLY A 242 12.80 -1.60 -13.87
N MET A 243 12.04 -1.05 -14.83
CA MET A 243 10.62 -1.41 -14.97
C MET A 243 10.57 -2.94 -14.92
N GLY A 244 9.91 -3.51 -13.93
CA GLY A 244 10.17 -4.88 -13.47
C GLY A 244 10.50 -5.84 -14.61
N ALA A 245 11.67 -6.49 -14.55
CA ALA A 245 11.95 -7.64 -15.40
C ALA A 245 10.97 -8.74 -14.99
N ILE A 246 9.75 -8.68 -15.54
CA ILE A 246 8.85 -9.81 -15.64
C ILE A 246 9.65 -10.82 -16.45
N ARG A 247 10.32 -11.76 -15.77
CA ARG A 247 10.82 -12.96 -16.41
C ARG A 247 9.59 -13.61 -17.05
N ARG A 248 9.42 -13.41 -18.36
CA ARG A 248 8.49 -14.14 -19.21
C ARG A 248 8.90 -15.61 -19.19
N LYS A 249 8.55 -16.35 -18.14
CA LYS A 249 8.35 -17.78 -18.27
C LYS A 249 6.91 -17.92 -18.73
N ARG A 250 6.72 -18.30 -20.01
CA ARG A 250 5.47 -18.90 -20.48
C ARG A 250 5.21 -20.08 -19.54
N ALA A 251 4.31 -19.92 -18.59
CA ALA A 251 3.62 -21.03 -17.98
C ALA A 251 2.49 -21.38 -18.94
N GLU A 252 2.73 -22.40 -19.75
CA GLU A 252 1.69 -23.05 -20.53
C GLU A 252 0.72 -23.73 -19.55
N ASN A 253 -0.57 -23.42 -19.72
CA ASN A 253 -1.72 -24.20 -19.27
C ASN A 253 -1.74 -24.65 -17.79
N GLU A 254 -2.09 -23.74 -16.90
CA GLU A 254 -2.80 -24.11 -15.66
C GLU A 254 -4.20 -23.48 -15.67
N PRO A 255 -5.26 -24.24 -15.31
CA PRO A 255 -6.63 -23.75 -15.33
C PRO A 255 -6.82 -22.66 -14.27
N TYR A 256 -7.25 -21.49 -14.73
CA TYR A 256 -7.47 -20.28 -13.94
C TYR A 256 -8.36 -20.54 -12.71
N PRO A 257 -7.98 -20.08 -11.51
CA PRO A 257 -8.92 -19.98 -10.41
C PRO A 257 -9.96 -18.90 -10.76
N LYS A 258 -11.23 -19.31 -10.81
CA LYS A 258 -12.36 -18.38 -10.78
C LYS A 258 -12.28 -17.58 -9.46
N THR A 259 -12.65 -16.30 -9.54
CA THR A 259 -12.72 -15.27 -8.47
C THR A 259 -11.47 -14.42 -8.24
N CYS A 260 -11.30 -13.35 -9.04
CA CYS A 260 -10.48 -12.18 -8.69
C CYS A 260 -11.25 -11.09 -7.91
N CYS A 261 -12.48 -11.39 -7.47
CA CYS A 261 -13.25 -10.52 -6.59
C CYS A 261 -13.28 -11.17 -5.19
N PRO A 262 -12.81 -10.48 -4.13
CA PRO A 262 -13.11 -10.93 -2.78
C PRO A 262 -14.61 -10.69 -2.51
N GLY A 263 -15.40 -11.76 -2.56
CA GLY A 263 -16.79 -11.79 -2.10
C GLY A 263 -17.83 -11.41 -3.15
N SER A 264 -18.23 -12.36 -3.99
CA SER A 264 -19.48 -12.26 -4.76
C SER A 264 -20.26 -13.56 -4.70
N ASP A 265 -20.58 -14.00 -3.49
CA ASP A 265 -21.70 -14.91 -3.25
C ASP A 265 -22.65 -14.24 -2.26
N ARG A 266 -23.42 -13.29 -2.80
CA ARG A 266 -24.78 -12.89 -2.39
C ARG A 266 -25.18 -11.66 -3.20
N GLN A 267 -26.20 -11.82 -4.03
CA GLN A 267 -26.91 -10.71 -4.68
C GLN A 267 -27.44 -9.76 -3.59
N GLY A 268 -26.85 -8.57 -3.51
CA GLY A 268 -27.34 -7.47 -2.67
C GLY A 268 -27.76 -6.31 -3.57
N SER A 269 -29.05 -6.00 -3.58
CA SER A 269 -29.64 -4.85 -4.27
C SER A 269 -29.02 -3.54 -3.80
N TYR A 270 -28.54 -2.71 -4.72
CA TYR A 270 -28.19 -1.31 -4.45
C TYR A 270 -29.45 -0.55 -4.03
N LYS A 271 -29.48 -0.05 -2.78
CA LYS A 271 -30.42 1.01 -2.39
C LYS A 271 -29.67 2.33 -2.41
N LYS A 272 -30.08 3.23 -3.30
CA LYS A 272 -29.86 4.67 -3.13
C LYS A 272 -30.77 5.12 -1.99
N GLU A 273 -30.21 5.68 -0.93
CA GLU A 273 -30.98 6.51 -0.01
C GLU A 273 -30.90 7.95 -0.51
N GLU A 274 -32.01 8.44 -1.07
CA GLU A 274 -32.25 9.85 -1.30
C GLU A 274 -32.61 10.47 0.06
N ILE A 275 -31.89 11.51 0.45
CA ILE A 275 -32.22 12.31 1.63
C ILE A 275 -33.26 13.33 1.17
N ASP A 276 -34.52 13.09 1.52
CA ASP A 276 -35.60 14.04 1.34
C ASP A 276 -35.39 15.26 2.25
N ASN A 277 -35.21 16.43 1.63
CA ASN A 277 -35.34 17.72 2.29
C ASN A 277 -36.83 17.96 2.57
N HIS A 278 -37.26 17.79 3.82
CA HIS A 278 -38.52 18.34 4.30
C HIS A 278 -38.30 19.74 4.87
N ASN A 279 -38.74 20.74 4.10
CA ASN A 279 -39.14 22.04 4.62
C ASN A 279 -40.45 21.87 5.42
N ASN A 280 -40.42 22.31 6.67
CA ASN A 280 -41.46 23.13 7.28
C ASN A 280 -40.86 23.88 8.47
#